data_AF-A0AA39NMH2-F1
#
_entry.id   AF-A0AA39NMH2-F1
#
_cell.length_a   1.000
_cell.length_b   1.000
_cell.length_c   1.000
_cell.angle_alpha   90.00
_cell.angle_beta   90.00
_cell.angle_gamma   90.00
#
_symmetry.space_group_name_H-M   'P 1'
#
loop_
_entity.id
_entity.type
_entity.pdbx_description
1 polymer ?
#
loop_
_entity_poly.entity_id
_entity_poly.type
_entity_poly.pdbx_seq_one_letter_code
_entity_poly.pdbx_strand_id
1 'polypeptide(L)'
;MIADHHQPISDPTDLLDQLRARLEEMVRTYDNHTAALQVRIENLEEEKCRLVKEVRTAHELNNKLQRRLESAQDSSTGVARKTYDHALKVIRDLIEDRPLAAGGGEELNQVVVSDLTALEDSDTEESASTARPRRTPPPTQAPNPPSDMEPMHVHFGADNLPSFATETHCRFFKWAKWVKILNLDADTEETIESLALANDLNPRIHGTTEGLLFVYHPIFLEFPSEGQVSYFIDWSSKEVNQRIQQYLCERESDEKPLHVFVWPQSKKSWYYVGAHRISVMDTRDTRIWARLNNSDRPIVARHIAERCNYDESQVSQALNSEELDEVLLAVHPEEEETKDLLSRLPEKKKAK
;
A
#
# COMPACT_ATOMS: atom_id res chain seq x y z
N MET A 1 6.78 34.43 -73.57
CA MET A 1 7.68 33.35 -74.02
C MET A 1 7.97 32.49 -72.80
N ILE A 2 7.30 31.33 -72.69
CA ILE A 2 7.56 30.34 -71.64
C ILE A 2 8.44 29.29 -72.31
N ALA A 3 9.69 29.17 -71.87
CA ALA A 3 10.61 28.16 -72.39
C ALA A 3 10.27 26.84 -71.70
N ASP A 4 9.68 25.90 -72.44
CA ASP A 4 9.47 24.52 -71.99
C ASP A 4 10.84 23.84 -71.82
N HIS A 5 11.30 23.82 -70.57
CA HIS A 5 12.40 22.97 -70.14
C HIS A 5 11.88 21.54 -69.95
N HIS A 6 11.82 20.79 -71.04
CA HIS A 6 11.74 19.33 -70.96
C HIS A 6 13.10 18.81 -70.48
N GLN A 7 13.22 18.56 -69.18
CA GLN A 7 14.32 17.74 -68.68
C GLN A 7 14.20 16.34 -69.29
N PRO A 8 15.27 15.78 -69.88
CA PRO A 8 15.27 14.43 -70.39
C PRO A 8 14.92 13.47 -69.26
N ILE A 9 13.95 12.60 -69.52
CA ILE A 9 13.52 11.55 -68.59
C ILE A 9 14.73 10.65 -68.36
N SER A 10 15.26 10.62 -67.12
CA SER A 10 16.36 9.74 -66.73
C SER A 10 16.05 8.29 -67.11
N ASP A 11 17.09 7.55 -67.48
CA ASP A 11 17.00 6.13 -67.80
C ASP A 11 16.34 5.39 -66.61
N PRO A 12 15.30 4.57 -66.82
CA PRO A 12 14.67 3.80 -65.75
C PRO A 12 15.67 2.96 -64.93
N THR A 13 16.81 2.61 -65.50
CA THR A 13 17.91 1.91 -64.81
C THR A 13 18.55 2.78 -63.72
N ASP A 14 18.77 4.07 -63.98
CA ASP A 14 19.35 5.02 -63.01
C ASP A 14 18.44 5.22 -61.80
N LEU A 15 17.11 5.19 -62.02
CA LEU A 15 16.12 5.30 -60.94
C LEU A 15 16.13 4.07 -60.03
N LEU A 16 16.26 2.87 -60.60
CA LEU A 16 16.35 1.62 -59.83
C LEU A 16 17.63 1.58 -58.99
N ASP A 17 18.77 2.01 -59.55
CA ASP A 17 20.03 2.07 -58.81
C ASP A 17 19.98 3.10 -57.67
N GLN A 18 19.35 4.25 -57.88
CA GLN A 18 19.11 5.24 -56.81
C GLN A 18 18.21 4.70 -55.70
N LEU A 19 17.12 4.01 -56.04
CA LEU A 19 16.24 3.39 -55.05
C LEU A 19 16.96 2.31 -54.25
N ARG A 20 17.77 1.48 -54.92
CA ARG A 20 18.57 0.45 -54.27
C ARG A 20 19.59 1.07 -53.31
N ALA A 21 20.34 2.08 -53.74
CA ALA A 21 21.31 2.76 -52.89
C ALA A 21 20.64 3.37 -51.65
N ARG A 22 19.46 3.98 -51.81
CA ARG A 22 18.69 4.55 -50.71
C ARG A 22 18.16 3.49 -49.74
N LEU A 23 17.73 2.33 -50.24
CA LEU A 23 17.34 1.20 -49.40
C LEU A 23 18.54 0.63 -48.63
N GLU A 24 19.69 0.47 -49.26
CA GLU A 24 20.91 0.00 -48.60
C GLU A 24 21.42 0.98 -47.54
N GLU A 25 21.27 2.29 -47.75
CA GLU A 25 21.56 3.32 -46.75
C GLU A 25 20.56 3.26 -45.59
N MET A 26 19.27 3.10 -45.89
CA MET A 26 18.22 2.98 -44.88
C MET A 26 18.44 1.75 -43.99
N VAL A 27 18.73 0.58 -44.59
CA VAL A 27 19.04 -0.65 -43.83
C VAL A 27 20.26 -0.42 -42.92
N ARG A 28 21.35 0.17 -43.45
CA ARG A 28 22.53 0.48 -42.63
C ARG A 28 22.23 1.43 -41.47
N THR A 29 21.39 2.44 -41.66
CA THR A 29 21.03 3.36 -40.57
C THR A 29 20.18 2.68 -39.51
N TYR A 30 19.25 1.80 -39.89
CA TYR A 30 18.47 0.98 -38.95
C TYR A 30 19.35 -0.01 -38.17
N ASP A 31 20.29 -0.69 -38.83
CA ASP A 31 21.20 -1.62 -38.15
C ASP A 31 22.07 -0.90 -37.11
N ASN A 32 22.61 0.26 -37.48
CA ASN A 32 23.39 1.10 -36.56
C ASN A 32 22.55 1.59 -35.37
N HIS A 33 21.30 1.99 -35.60
CA HIS A 33 20.41 2.43 -34.53
C HIS A 33 20.04 1.28 -33.60
N THR A 34 19.77 0.10 -34.16
CA THR A 34 19.45 -1.12 -33.40
C THR A 34 20.62 -1.53 -32.53
N ALA A 35 21.85 -1.53 -33.08
CA ALA A 35 23.07 -1.81 -32.31
C ALA A 35 23.29 -0.79 -31.17
N ALA A 36 23.05 0.50 -31.43
CA ALA A 36 23.15 1.54 -30.40
C ALA A 36 22.13 1.37 -29.27
N LEU A 37 20.88 1.00 -29.60
CA LEU A 37 19.85 0.68 -28.61
C LEU A 37 20.21 -0.56 -27.79
N GLN A 38 20.73 -1.61 -28.43
CA GLN A 38 21.17 -2.83 -27.74
C GLN A 38 22.22 -2.51 -26.67
N VAL A 39 23.26 -1.75 -27.04
CA VAL A 39 24.31 -1.31 -26.10
C VAL A 39 23.71 -0.43 -24.98
N ARG A 40 22.72 0.41 -25.27
CA ARG A 40 22.06 1.23 -24.25
C ARG A 40 21.26 0.37 -23.25
N ILE A 41 20.59 -0.67 -23.73
CA ILE A 41 19.85 -1.63 -22.88
C ILE A 41 20.83 -2.35 -21.95
N GLU A 42 21.92 -2.89 -22.47
CA GLU A 42 22.95 -3.59 -21.67
C GLU A 42 23.52 -2.66 -20.57
N ASN A 43 23.87 -1.42 -20.91
CA ASN A 43 24.34 -0.44 -19.92
C ASN A 43 23.29 -0.14 -18.83
N LEU A 44 22.01 -0.04 -19.18
CA LEU A 44 20.93 0.19 -18.23
C LEU A 44 20.69 -1.03 -17.33
N GLU A 45 20.84 -2.24 -17.84
CA GLU A 45 20.75 -3.48 -17.06
C GLU A 45 21.90 -3.60 -16.06
N GLU A 46 23.13 -3.27 -16.47
CA GLU A 46 24.29 -3.20 -15.58
C GLU A 46 24.10 -2.16 -14.47
N GLU A 47 23.62 -0.96 -14.81
CA GLU A 47 23.32 0.09 -13.86
C GLU A 47 22.22 -0.30 -12.87
N LYS A 48 21.14 -0.93 -13.35
CA LYS A 48 20.09 -1.50 -12.49
C LYS A 48 20.67 -2.53 -11.52
N CYS A 49 21.51 -3.45 -12.00
CA CYS A 49 22.14 -4.46 -11.16
C CYS A 49 23.03 -3.83 -10.07
N ARG A 50 23.78 -2.77 -10.42
CA ARG A 50 24.59 -1.99 -9.47
C ARG A 50 23.73 -1.35 -8.39
N LEU A 51 22.65 -0.66 -8.78
CA LEU A 51 21.74 0.02 -7.85
C LEU A 51 21.04 -0.97 -6.91
N VAL A 52 20.61 -2.14 -7.40
CA VAL A 52 20.00 -3.18 -6.56
C VAL A 52 20.96 -3.66 -5.47
N LYS A 53 22.24 -3.86 -5.81
CA LYS A 53 23.27 -4.23 -4.82
C LYS A 53 23.44 -3.12 -3.77
N GLU A 54 23.48 -1.86 -4.20
CA GLU A 54 23.61 -0.71 -3.30
C GLU A 54 22.43 -0.59 -2.34
N VAL A 55 21.19 -0.70 -2.84
CA VAL A 55 19.97 -0.70 -2.01
C VAL A 55 20.00 -1.84 -0.98
N ARG A 56 20.40 -3.05 -1.38
CA ARG A 56 20.55 -4.18 -0.45
C ARG A 56 21.56 -3.87 0.67
N THR A 57 22.73 -3.34 0.31
CA THR A 57 23.75 -2.98 1.32
C THR A 57 23.28 -1.86 2.26
N ALA A 58 22.54 -0.88 1.76
CA ALA A 58 21.97 0.19 2.58
C ALA A 58 20.91 -0.35 3.55
N HIS A 59 20.06 -1.27 3.09
CA HIS A 59 19.07 -1.93 3.93
C HIS A 59 19.71 -2.76 5.05
N GLU A 60 20.75 -3.55 4.74
CA GLU A 60 21.52 -4.30 5.74
C GLU A 60 22.14 -3.38 6.81
N LEU A 61 22.68 -2.23 6.38
CA LEU A 61 23.27 -1.24 7.27
C LEU A 61 22.21 -0.56 8.15
N ASN A 62 21.04 -0.25 7.60
CA ASN A 62 19.93 0.33 8.35
C ASN A 62 19.43 -0.65 9.43
N ASN A 63 19.25 -1.93 9.08
CA ASN A 63 18.89 -2.98 10.04
C ASN A 63 19.94 -3.17 11.13
N LYS A 64 21.23 -2.94 10.83
CA LYS A 64 22.30 -2.97 11.83
C LYS A 64 22.26 -1.76 12.75
N LEU A 65 21.98 -0.57 12.22
CA LEU A 65 21.84 0.65 13.01
C LEU A 65 20.61 0.58 13.93
N GLN A 66 19.48 0.09 13.43
CA GLN A 66 18.27 -0.07 14.20
C GLN A 66 18.47 -1.02 15.39
N ARG A 67 19.12 -2.18 15.18
CA ARG A 67 19.52 -3.09 16.27
C ARG A 67 20.44 -2.42 17.30
N ARG A 68 21.35 -1.55 16.87
CA ARG A 68 22.20 -0.78 17.80
C ARG A 68 21.39 0.22 18.60
N LEU A 69 20.44 0.90 17.97
CA LEU A 69 19.55 1.86 18.62
C LEU A 69 18.70 1.18 19.70
N GLU A 70 18.07 0.05 19.37
CA GLU A 70 17.32 -0.78 20.31
C GLU A 70 18.20 -1.22 21.49
N SER A 71 19.40 -1.76 21.22
CA SER A 71 20.32 -2.18 22.29
C SER A 71 20.79 -1.02 23.20
N ALA A 72 20.95 0.18 22.64
CA ALA A 72 21.33 1.37 23.39
C ALA A 72 20.16 1.91 24.22
N GLN A 73 18.94 1.85 23.68
CA GLN A 73 17.73 2.23 24.38
C GLN A 73 17.49 1.31 25.59
N ASP A 74 17.62 0.00 25.42
CA ASP A 74 17.50 -0.98 26.51
C ASP A 74 18.55 -0.76 27.60
N SER A 75 19.78 -0.46 27.22
CA SER A 75 20.86 -0.18 28.17
C SER A 75 20.69 1.15 28.91
N SER A 76 20.24 2.21 28.22
CA SER A 76 20.09 3.54 28.81
C SER A 76 18.88 3.61 29.74
N THR A 77 17.73 3.14 29.27
CA THR A 77 16.48 3.11 30.04
C THR A 77 16.56 2.14 31.22
N GLY A 78 17.19 0.97 31.03
CA GLY A 78 17.34 -0.01 32.09
C GLY A 78 18.24 0.46 33.25
N VAL A 79 19.34 1.16 32.97
CA VAL A 79 20.24 1.68 34.01
C VAL A 79 19.65 2.92 34.69
N ALA A 80 19.05 3.85 33.94
CA ALA A 80 18.40 5.02 34.50
C ALA A 80 17.21 4.63 35.40
N ARG A 81 16.36 3.69 34.96
CA ARG A 81 15.22 3.19 35.72
C ARG A 81 15.65 2.50 37.02
N LYS A 82 16.63 1.58 36.95
CA LYS A 82 17.17 0.93 38.17
C LYS A 82 17.78 1.92 39.17
N THR A 83 18.44 2.96 38.68
CA THR A 83 19.03 4.00 39.54
C THR A 83 17.94 4.84 40.21
N TYR A 84 16.87 5.15 39.47
CA TYR A 84 15.69 5.83 39.99
C TYR A 84 14.94 4.98 41.03
N ASP A 85 14.66 3.71 40.72
CA ASP A 85 14.00 2.77 41.64
C ASP A 85 14.81 2.60 42.94
N HIS A 86 16.14 2.50 42.82
CA HIS A 86 17.03 2.45 43.98
C HIS A 86 16.97 3.74 44.82
N ALA A 87 16.95 4.91 44.19
CA ALA A 87 16.83 6.19 44.89
C ALA A 87 15.48 6.30 45.63
N LEU A 88 14.37 5.89 44.99
CA LEU A 88 13.05 5.84 45.61
C LEU A 88 13.02 4.89 46.83
N LYS A 89 13.66 3.72 46.71
CA LYS A 89 13.78 2.78 47.83
C LYS A 89 14.55 3.39 49.00
N VAL A 90 15.69 4.03 48.75
CA VAL A 90 16.49 4.70 49.80
C VAL A 90 15.67 5.79 50.49
N ILE A 91 14.90 6.58 49.74
CA ILE A 91 14.02 7.62 50.31
C ILE A 91 12.96 6.98 51.22
N ARG A 92 12.35 5.87 50.79
CA ARG A 92 11.35 5.13 51.58
C ARG A 92 11.94 4.60 52.88
N ASP A 93 13.07 3.92 52.81
CA ASP A 93 13.77 3.37 53.98
C ASP A 93 14.14 4.49 54.98
N LEU A 94 14.59 5.66 54.49
CA LEU A 94 14.90 6.82 55.34
C LEU A 94 13.67 7.46 55.99
N ILE A 95 12.50 7.38 55.36
CA ILE A 95 11.23 7.85 55.94
C ILE A 95 10.77 6.88 57.01
N GLU A 96 10.87 5.58 56.77
CA GLU A 96 10.48 4.51 57.71
C GLU A 96 11.39 4.45 58.95
N ASP A 97 12.70 4.61 58.77
CA ASP A 97 13.68 4.60 59.85
C ASP A 97 13.69 5.88 60.69
N ARG A 98 12.91 6.91 60.33
CA ARG A 98 12.84 8.17 61.10
C ARG A 98 12.09 7.89 62.41
N PRO A 99 12.76 7.85 63.57
CA PRO A 99 12.09 7.54 64.82
C PRO A 99 11.05 8.63 65.07
N LEU A 100 9.80 8.20 65.25
CA LEU A 100 8.66 9.05 65.59
C LEU A 100 8.94 9.78 66.91
N ALA A 101 9.64 10.91 66.81
CA ALA A 101 9.79 11.84 67.90
C ALA A 101 8.39 12.32 68.26
N ALA A 102 7.96 11.92 69.45
CA ALA A 102 6.58 11.97 69.90
C ALA A 102 5.94 13.36 69.74
N GLY A 103 4.78 13.37 69.08
CA GLY A 103 3.79 14.44 69.21
C GLY A 103 3.49 15.21 67.93
N GLY A 104 2.54 14.70 67.13
CA GLY A 104 1.68 15.57 66.30
C GLY A 104 1.99 15.66 64.80
N GLY A 105 2.38 14.58 64.13
CA GLY A 105 2.73 14.61 62.70
C GLY A 105 2.28 13.42 61.84
N GLU A 106 1.27 12.65 62.24
CA GLU A 106 0.83 11.46 61.48
C GLU A 106 0.18 11.79 60.13
N GLU A 107 -0.53 12.92 60.00
CA GLU A 107 -1.17 13.30 58.73
C GLU A 107 -0.16 13.66 57.62
N LEU A 108 0.98 14.25 57.97
CA LEU A 108 1.99 14.66 56.97
C LEU A 108 2.73 13.46 56.38
N ASN A 109 2.98 12.41 57.16
CA ASN A 109 3.62 11.20 56.65
C ASN A 109 2.70 10.41 55.71
N GLN A 110 1.39 10.37 55.98
CA GLN A 110 0.43 9.66 55.12
C GLN A 110 0.30 10.31 53.73
N VAL A 111 0.34 11.64 53.66
CA VAL A 111 0.26 12.40 52.39
C VAL A 111 1.53 12.19 51.55
N VAL A 112 2.71 12.26 52.17
CA VAL A 112 3.99 12.07 51.45
C VAL A 112 4.12 10.65 50.88
N VAL A 113 3.67 9.63 51.63
CA VAL A 113 3.65 8.24 51.13
C VAL A 113 2.65 8.08 49.97
N SER A 114 1.50 8.73 50.04
CA SER A 114 0.47 8.65 48.98
C SER A 114 0.94 9.33 47.68
N ASP A 115 1.57 10.50 47.78
CA ASP A 115 2.09 11.24 46.61
C ASP A 115 3.26 10.49 45.93
N LEU A 116 4.12 9.81 46.70
CA LEU A 116 5.18 8.96 46.16
C LEU A 116 4.64 7.72 45.42
N THR A 117 3.49 7.20 45.86
CA THR A 117 2.86 6.05 45.20
C THR A 117 2.15 6.47 43.91
N ALA A 118 1.58 7.69 43.86
CA ALA A 118 0.93 8.23 42.67
C ALA A 118 1.91 8.57 41.53
N LEU A 119 3.19 8.81 41.84
CA LEU A 119 4.24 9.04 40.82
C LEU A 119 4.70 7.76 40.12
N GLU A 120 4.55 6.57 40.72
CA GLU A 120 4.86 5.28 40.07
C GLU A 120 3.83 4.90 39.00
N ASP A 121 2.61 5.44 39.05
CA ASP A 121 1.51 5.14 38.11
C ASP A 121 1.37 6.17 36.97
N SER A 122 2.26 7.17 36.91
CA SER A 122 2.22 8.28 35.93
C SER A 122 3.14 8.03 34.72
N ASP A 123 2.90 6.97 33.96
CA ASP A 123 3.39 6.85 32.57
C ASP A 123 2.51 7.72 31.65
N THR A 124 2.64 9.05 31.76
CA THR A 124 1.80 10.00 31.01
C THR A 124 2.52 10.45 29.73
N GLU A 125 1.98 10.07 28.58
CA GLU A 125 2.39 10.52 27.25
C GLU A 125 2.23 12.05 27.10
N GLU A 126 3.35 12.75 26.92
CA GLU A 126 3.39 14.20 26.69
C GLU A 126 3.20 14.50 25.19
N SER A 127 1.96 14.70 24.76
CA SER A 127 1.62 15.20 23.41
C SER A 127 1.62 16.73 23.37
N ALA A 128 2.65 17.30 22.75
CA ALA A 128 2.79 18.74 22.51
C ALA A 128 1.79 19.24 21.45
N SER A 129 0.84 20.07 21.89
CA SER A 129 -0.13 20.78 21.04
C SER A 129 0.53 22.00 20.39
N THR A 130 0.71 21.96 19.06
CA THR A 130 1.26 23.07 18.27
C THR A 130 0.10 23.86 17.62
N ALA A 131 0.11 25.17 17.84
CA ALA A 131 -0.90 26.13 17.40
C ALA A 131 -1.04 26.21 15.86
N ARG A 132 -2.29 26.24 15.36
CA ARG A 132 -2.62 26.39 13.92
C ARG A 132 -2.68 27.86 13.46
N PRO A 133 -2.15 28.21 12.26
CA PRO A 133 -2.32 29.53 11.66
C PRO A 133 -3.67 29.74 10.94
N ARG A 134 -4.01 31.01 10.70
CA ARG A 134 -5.26 31.52 10.11
C ARG A 134 -5.52 31.07 8.67
N ARG A 135 -6.78 30.73 8.38
CA ARG A 135 -7.35 30.32 7.08
C ARG A 135 -7.42 31.47 6.06
N THR A 136 -7.00 31.19 4.84
CA THR A 136 -7.33 31.93 3.60
C THR A 136 -8.70 31.50 3.04
N PRO A 137 -9.36 32.34 2.22
CA PRO A 137 -10.70 32.06 1.67
C PRO A 137 -10.68 30.95 0.62
N PRO A 138 -11.78 30.18 0.46
CA PRO A 138 -11.83 29.00 -0.38
C PRO A 138 -11.88 29.36 -1.88
N PRO A 139 -11.30 28.51 -2.75
CA PRO A 139 -11.44 28.64 -4.20
C PRO A 139 -12.87 28.28 -4.64
N THR A 140 -13.24 28.86 -5.79
CA THR A 140 -14.49 28.72 -6.53
C THR A 140 -15.01 27.28 -6.56
N GLN A 141 -16.26 27.08 -6.11
CA GLN A 141 -16.93 25.77 -6.11
C GLN A 141 -17.03 25.19 -7.52
N ALA A 142 -16.63 23.92 -7.65
CA ALA A 142 -16.88 23.11 -8.83
C ALA A 142 -18.39 22.90 -9.04
N PRO A 143 -18.86 22.74 -10.28
CA PRO A 143 -20.27 22.50 -10.60
C PRO A 143 -20.78 21.22 -9.90
N ASN A 144 -21.99 21.30 -9.35
CA ASN A 144 -22.63 20.17 -8.68
C ASN A 144 -22.88 19.02 -9.67
N PRO A 145 -22.68 17.75 -9.25
CA PRO A 145 -23.00 16.60 -10.08
C PRO A 145 -24.51 16.51 -10.37
N PRO A 146 -24.91 15.87 -11.49
CA PRO A 146 -26.30 15.70 -11.87
C PRO A 146 -27.10 14.98 -10.79
N SER A 147 -28.31 15.48 -10.52
CA SER A 147 -29.12 15.22 -9.32
C SER A 147 -29.77 13.82 -9.23
N ASP A 148 -29.52 12.92 -10.17
CA ASP A 148 -30.25 11.64 -10.32
C ASP A 148 -29.45 10.40 -9.87
N MET A 149 -28.28 10.57 -9.26
CA MET A 149 -27.42 9.46 -8.82
C MET A 149 -27.49 9.29 -7.31
N GLU A 150 -27.82 8.08 -6.84
CA GLU A 150 -27.75 7.72 -5.41
C GLU A 150 -26.33 7.88 -4.86
N PRO A 151 -26.19 8.22 -3.56
CA PRO A 151 -24.88 8.39 -2.94
C PRO A 151 -24.12 7.06 -2.89
N MET A 152 -22.88 7.09 -3.37
CA MET A 152 -21.95 5.97 -3.35
C MET A 152 -21.47 5.73 -1.91
N HIS A 153 -21.46 4.48 -1.45
CA HIS A 153 -20.90 4.13 -0.15
C HIS A 153 -19.46 3.65 -0.33
N VAL A 154 -18.51 4.46 0.15
CA VAL A 154 -17.10 4.11 0.17
C VAL A 154 -16.76 3.52 1.54
N HIS A 155 -16.26 2.29 1.53
CA HIS A 155 -15.81 1.61 2.73
C HIS A 155 -14.30 1.73 2.83
N PHE A 156 -13.86 2.52 3.81
CA PHE A 156 -12.45 2.72 4.11
C PHE A 156 -12.00 1.73 5.17
N GLY A 157 -10.74 1.29 5.06
CA GLY A 157 -10.15 0.25 5.88
C GLY A 157 -10.54 0.33 7.35
N ALA A 158 -10.85 -0.84 7.92
CA ALA A 158 -10.56 -1.28 9.29
C ALA A 158 -11.60 -2.27 9.81
N ASP A 159 -12.85 -1.84 9.89
CA ASP A 159 -13.83 -2.53 10.74
C ASP A 159 -15.01 -3.10 9.97
N ASN A 160 -15.23 -2.61 8.75
CA ASN A 160 -16.25 -3.12 7.87
C ASN A 160 -15.55 -3.76 6.68
N LEU A 161 -15.39 -5.08 6.76
CA LEU A 161 -15.15 -5.87 5.56
C LEU A 161 -16.33 -5.64 4.61
N PRO A 162 -16.11 -5.71 3.29
CA PRO A 162 -17.19 -5.53 2.33
C PRO A 162 -18.29 -6.56 2.56
N SER A 163 -19.51 -6.25 2.16
CA SER A 163 -20.70 -7.08 2.39
C SER A 163 -20.57 -8.49 1.82
N PHE A 164 -19.76 -8.70 0.77
CA PHE A 164 -19.45 -10.04 0.25
C PHE A 164 -18.55 -10.88 1.16
N ALA A 165 -17.75 -10.25 2.00
CA ALA A 165 -16.87 -10.93 2.93
C ALA A 165 -17.71 -11.38 4.15
N THR A 166 -18.41 -12.50 3.99
CA THR A 166 -19.18 -13.08 5.10
C THR A 166 -18.26 -13.47 6.26
N GLU A 167 -18.71 -13.27 7.50
CA GLU A 167 -17.93 -13.64 8.70
C GLU A 167 -17.48 -15.11 8.69
N THR A 168 -18.23 -15.99 8.01
CA THR A 168 -17.89 -17.41 7.85
C THR A 168 -16.60 -17.63 7.07
N HIS A 169 -16.27 -16.75 6.12
CA HIS A 169 -15.07 -16.86 5.28
C HIS A 169 -13.85 -16.20 5.93
N CYS A 170 -14.09 -15.21 6.80
CA CYS A 170 -13.07 -14.40 7.45
C CYS A 170 -12.39 -15.15 8.60
N ARG A 171 -11.51 -16.10 8.27
CA ARG A 171 -10.71 -16.84 9.25
C ARG A 171 -9.36 -16.18 9.48
N PHE A 172 -9.14 -15.73 10.71
CA PHE A 172 -7.81 -15.34 11.16
C PHE A 172 -6.91 -16.56 11.37
N PHE A 173 -5.77 -16.59 10.69
CA PHE A 173 -4.65 -17.48 11.00
C PHE A 173 -3.36 -16.69 11.10
N LYS A 174 -2.42 -17.20 11.90
CA LYS A 174 -1.05 -16.68 11.90
C LYS A 174 -0.45 -16.85 10.51
N TRP A 175 0.33 -15.87 10.05
CA TRP A 175 0.94 -15.87 8.72
C TRP A 175 1.69 -17.17 8.38
N ALA A 176 2.56 -17.64 9.29
CA ALA A 176 3.28 -18.91 9.13
C ALA A 176 2.38 -20.13 8.88
N LYS A 177 1.12 -20.08 9.33
CA LYS A 177 0.15 -21.14 9.05
C LYS A 177 -0.43 -21.01 7.64
N TRP A 178 -0.68 -19.80 7.16
CA TRP A 178 -1.09 -19.57 5.76
C TRP A 178 -0.01 -20.02 4.79
N VAL A 179 1.25 -19.62 5.01
CA VAL A 179 2.41 -20.04 4.20
C VAL A 179 2.43 -21.56 4.03
N LYS A 180 2.28 -22.30 5.14
CA LYS A 180 2.25 -23.77 5.12
C LYS A 180 1.03 -24.35 4.40
N ILE A 181 -0.16 -23.78 4.59
CA ILE A 181 -1.42 -24.31 4.02
C ILE A 181 -1.48 -24.05 2.52
N LEU A 182 -1.08 -22.86 2.10
CA LEU A 182 -1.07 -22.43 0.71
C LEU A 182 0.18 -22.92 -0.03
N ASN A 183 1.14 -23.51 0.70
CA ASN A 183 2.41 -23.98 0.17
C ASN A 183 3.15 -22.86 -0.59
N LEU A 184 3.20 -21.66 0.01
CA LEU A 184 3.91 -20.52 -0.56
C LEU A 184 5.41 -20.80 -0.49
N ASP A 185 6.11 -20.58 -1.60
CA ASP A 185 7.56 -20.54 -1.61
C ASP A 185 8.10 -19.26 -0.93
N ALA A 186 9.40 -19.27 -0.64
CA ALA A 186 10.06 -18.18 0.08
C ALA A 186 10.04 -16.86 -0.72
N ASP A 187 10.09 -16.91 -2.05
CA ASP A 187 10.12 -15.73 -2.90
C ASP A 187 8.74 -15.05 -2.91
N THR A 188 7.66 -15.86 -2.95
CA THR A 188 6.28 -15.41 -2.81
C THR A 188 6.02 -14.83 -1.42
N GLU A 189 6.52 -15.47 -0.37
CA GLU A 189 6.44 -14.93 1.00
C GLU A 189 7.15 -13.57 1.11
N GLU A 190 8.40 -13.47 0.66
CA GLU A 190 9.17 -12.22 0.65
C GLU A 190 8.43 -11.12 -0.15
N THR A 191 7.85 -11.49 -1.30
CA THR A 191 7.08 -10.55 -2.13
C THR A 191 5.83 -10.05 -1.40
N ILE A 192 5.09 -10.92 -0.73
CA ILE A 192 3.89 -10.55 0.03
C ILE A 192 4.26 -9.67 1.24
N GLU A 193 5.36 -9.97 1.92
CA GLU A 193 5.88 -9.12 3.00
C GLU A 193 6.33 -7.75 2.48
N SER A 194 6.95 -7.71 1.29
CA SER A 194 7.38 -6.47 0.65
C SER A 194 6.23 -5.52 0.32
N LEU A 195 4.99 -6.04 0.13
CA LEU A 195 3.80 -5.20 -0.05
C LEU A 195 3.60 -4.24 1.14
N ALA A 196 3.92 -4.67 2.36
CA ALA A 196 3.79 -3.81 3.54
C ALA A 196 4.83 -2.68 3.54
N LEU A 197 6.00 -2.91 2.92
CA LEU A 197 7.15 -2.01 2.89
C LEU A 197 7.19 -1.09 1.67
N ALA A 198 6.30 -1.30 0.69
CA ALA A 198 6.28 -0.56 -0.57
C ALA A 198 5.86 0.90 -0.38
N ASN A 199 6.79 1.85 -0.41
CA ASN A 199 6.51 3.27 -0.19
C ASN A 199 6.20 4.04 -1.48
N ASP A 200 5.52 3.42 -2.44
CA ASP A 200 5.03 4.12 -3.65
C ASP A 200 3.52 4.32 -3.56
N LEU A 201 2.96 5.15 -4.46
CA LEU A 201 1.52 5.43 -4.51
C LEU A 201 0.72 4.31 -5.18
N ASN A 202 1.33 3.17 -5.50
CA ASN A 202 0.67 2.13 -6.30
C ASN A 202 -0.21 1.20 -5.45
N PRO A 203 -1.19 0.52 -6.07
CA PRO A 203 -1.91 -0.58 -5.47
C PRO A 203 -0.94 -1.67 -5.04
N ARG A 204 -1.10 -2.10 -3.79
CA ARG A 204 -0.26 -3.16 -3.21
C ARG A 204 -0.92 -4.51 -3.42
N ILE A 205 -0.85 -4.98 -4.65
CA ILE A 205 -1.48 -6.22 -5.10
C ILE A 205 -0.40 -7.19 -5.57
N HIS A 206 -0.51 -8.45 -5.16
CA HIS A 206 0.31 -9.53 -5.67
C HIS A 206 -0.55 -10.74 -6.01
N GLY A 207 -0.46 -11.21 -7.26
CA GLY A 207 -1.10 -12.43 -7.70
C GLY A 207 -0.07 -13.53 -7.93
N THR A 208 -0.46 -14.77 -7.65
CA THR A 208 0.40 -15.97 -7.76
C THR A 208 -0.03 -16.87 -8.92
N THR A 209 0.83 -17.83 -9.27
CA THR A 209 0.51 -18.78 -10.34
C THR A 209 -0.62 -19.73 -10.01
N GLU A 210 -0.84 -19.97 -8.73
CA GLU A 210 -1.77 -20.93 -8.13
C GLU A 210 -3.19 -20.36 -7.98
N GLY A 211 -3.44 -19.13 -8.45
CA GLY A 211 -4.74 -18.48 -8.35
C GLY A 211 -4.99 -17.86 -6.97
N LEU A 212 -3.95 -17.41 -6.28
CA LEU A 212 -4.07 -16.60 -5.05
C LEU A 212 -3.87 -15.12 -5.39
N LEU A 213 -4.64 -14.25 -4.75
CA LEU A 213 -4.50 -12.80 -4.85
C LEU A 213 -4.37 -12.19 -3.46
N PHE A 214 -3.29 -11.47 -3.22
CA PHE A 214 -3.01 -10.75 -1.98
C PHE A 214 -3.17 -9.26 -2.22
N VAL A 215 -4.05 -8.60 -1.46
CA VAL A 215 -4.33 -7.17 -1.56
C VAL A 215 -4.04 -6.52 -0.21
N TYR A 216 -3.00 -5.68 -0.17
CA TYR A 216 -2.60 -4.98 1.04
C TYR A 216 -3.30 -3.63 1.15
N HIS A 217 -4.05 -3.45 2.23
CA HIS A 217 -4.77 -2.22 2.55
C HIS A 217 -5.72 -1.75 1.41
N PRO A 218 -6.71 -2.58 1.03
CA PRO A 218 -7.68 -2.24 -0.02
C PRO A 218 -8.66 -1.13 0.40
N ILE A 219 -9.12 -0.36 -0.58
CA ILE A 219 -10.32 0.47 -0.50
C ILE A 219 -11.46 -0.26 -1.21
N PHE A 220 -12.60 -0.37 -0.54
CA PHE A 220 -13.78 -1.03 -1.09
C PHE A 220 -14.85 -0.01 -1.47
N LEU A 221 -15.52 -0.29 -2.58
CA LEU A 221 -16.63 0.50 -3.07
C LEU A 221 -17.87 -0.39 -3.20
N GLU A 222 -19.00 0.08 -2.66
CA GLU A 222 -20.28 -0.61 -2.78
C GLU A 222 -21.34 0.34 -3.33
N PHE A 223 -22.08 -0.16 -4.32
CA PHE A 223 -23.18 0.57 -4.96
C PHE A 223 -24.49 -0.12 -4.57
N PRO A 224 -25.35 0.51 -3.76
CA PRO A 224 -26.62 -0.08 -3.34
C PRO A 224 -27.52 -0.52 -4.50
N SER A 225 -27.44 0.20 -5.62
CA SER A 225 -28.33 0.07 -6.78
C SER A 225 -27.92 -1.01 -7.78
N GLU A 226 -26.66 -1.47 -7.78
CA GLU A 226 -26.11 -2.35 -8.84
C GLU A 226 -26.16 -3.84 -8.49
N GLY A 227 -26.92 -4.22 -7.47
CA GLY A 227 -26.84 -5.58 -6.91
C GLY A 227 -25.55 -5.76 -6.12
N GLN A 228 -25.33 -6.93 -5.55
CA GLN A 228 -24.25 -7.23 -4.59
C GLN A 228 -22.84 -7.25 -5.24
N VAL A 229 -22.55 -6.37 -6.19
CA VAL A 229 -21.21 -6.21 -6.75
C VAL A 229 -20.45 -5.22 -5.88
N SER A 230 -19.33 -5.69 -5.37
CA SER A 230 -18.39 -4.85 -4.66
C SER A 230 -17.15 -4.67 -5.52
N TYR A 231 -16.49 -3.54 -5.36
CA TYR A 231 -15.35 -3.20 -6.17
C TYR A 231 -14.13 -2.93 -5.27
N PHE A 232 -12.97 -3.42 -5.69
CA PHE A 232 -11.70 -2.85 -5.25
C PHE A 232 -11.42 -1.61 -6.09
N ILE A 233 -11.12 -0.51 -5.42
CA ILE A 233 -10.66 0.70 -6.09
C ILE A 233 -9.32 1.13 -5.54
N ASP A 234 -8.45 1.58 -6.42
CA ASP A 234 -7.17 2.16 -6.04
C ASP A 234 -6.68 3.11 -7.15
N TRP A 235 -5.57 3.81 -6.92
CA TRP A 235 -5.01 4.79 -7.84
C TRP A 235 -3.53 4.55 -8.06
N SER A 236 -3.04 4.66 -9.29
CA SER A 236 -1.61 4.65 -9.60
C SER A 236 -1.27 5.30 -10.93
N SER A 237 0.01 5.31 -11.29
CA SER A 237 0.42 5.64 -12.65
C SER A 237 -0.27 4.74 -13.68
N LYS A 238 -0.52 5.30 -14.86
CA LYS A 238 -1.15 4.60 -15.98
C LYS A 238 -0.43 3.30 -16.35
N GLU A 239 0.90 3.32 -16.33
CA GLU A 239 1.75 2.17 -16.66
C GLU A 239 1.55 1.03 -15.66
N VAL A 240 1.40 1.34 -14.37
CA VAL A 240 1.16 0.33 -13.33
C VAL A 240 -0.25 -0.23 -13.45
N ASN A 241 -1.26 0.62 -13.63
CA ASN A 241 -2.63 0.17 -13.88
C ASN A 241 -2.67 -0.78 -15.10
N GLN A 242 -2.03 -0.43 -16.21
CA GLN A 242 -1.98 -1.30 -17.40
C GLN A 242 -1.38 -2.68 -17.12
N ARG A 243 -0.33 -2.76 -16.29
CA ARG A 243 0.26 -4.06 -15.90
C ARG A 243 -0.69 -4.88 -15.02
N ILE A 244 -1.37 -4.24 -14.06
CA ILE A 244 -2.37 -4.91 -13.22
C ILE A 244 -3.52 -5.43 -14.09
N GLN A 245 -4.02 -4.60 -15.01
CA GLN A 245 -5.08 -4.98 -15.93
C GLN A 245 -4.66 -6.14 -16.82
N GLN A 246 -3.47 -6.08 -17.42
CA GLN A 246 -2.94 -7.16 -18.25
C GLN A 246 -2.86 -8.47 -17.45
N TYR A 247 -2.28 -8.44 -16.24
CA TYR A 247 -2.18 -9.60 -15.37
C TYR A 247 -3.56 -10.22 -15.06
N LEU A 248 -4.55 -9.39 -14.73
CA LEU A 248 -5.89 -9.86 -14.39
C LEU A 248 -6.67 -10.36 -15.62
N CYS A 249 -6.54 -9.71 -16.77
CA CYS A 249 -7.18 -10.14 -18.03
C CYS A 249 -6.61 -11.47 -18.53
N GLU A 250 -5.29 -11.68 -18.42
CA GLU A 250 -4.65 -12.96 -18.74
C GLU A 250 -5.23 -14.08 -17.87
N ARG A 251 -5.55 -13.78 -16.59
CA ARG A 251 -6.15 -14.73 -15.64
C ARG A 251 -7.64 -14.95 -15.81
N GLU A 252 -8.39 -13.93 -16.22
CA GLU A 252 -9.83 -14.05 -16.47
C GLU A 252 -10.12 -15.14 -17.51
N SER A 253 -9.19 -15.34 -18.45
CA SER A 253 -9.25 -16.39 -19.48
C SER A 253 -9.16 -17.82 -18.93
N ASP A 254 -8.63 -18.02 -17.71
CA ASP A 254 -8.47 -19.35 -17.11
C ASP A 254 -9.79 -19.89 -16.51
N GLU A 255 -10.86 -19.09 -16.48
CA GLU A 255 -12.20 -19.35 -15.88
C GLU A 255 -12.19 -19.74 -14.38
N LYS A 256 -11.02 -19.86 -13.76
CA LYS A 256 -10.85 -20.20 -12.35
C LYS A 256 -10.91 -18.96 -11.47
N PRO A 257 -11.66 -19.00 -10.36
CA PRO A 257 -11.66 -17.89 -9.42
C PRO A 257 -10.32 -17.77 -8.69
N LEU A 258 -10.05 -16.56 -8.22
CA LEU A 258 -8.90 -16.25 -7.40
C LEU A 258 -9.26 -16.34 -5.92
N HIS A 259 -8.45 -17.03 -5.12
CA HIS A 259 -8.56 -16.99 -3.67
C HIS A 259 -7.97 -15.68 -3.16
N VAL A 260 -8.83 -14.78 -2.68
CA VAL A 260 -8.44 -13.42 -2.31
C VAL A 260 -8.13 -13.33 -0.82
N PHE A 261 -6.99 -12.73 -0.52
CA PHE A 261 -6.51 -12.40 0.81
C PHE A 261 -6.33 -10.90 0.93
N VAL A 262 -6.84 -10.31 2.00
CA VAL A 262 -6.75 -8.86 2.24
C VAL A 262 -6.06 -8.57 3.57
N TRP A 263 -5.25 -7.52 3.61
CA TRP A 263 -4.65 -7.01 4.85
C TRP A 263 -5.27 -5.66 5.21
N PRO A 264 -6.32 -5.62 6.05
CA PRO A 264 -6.87 -4.35 6.53
C PRO A 264 -5.94 -3.75 7.59
N GLN A 265 -5.67 -2.44 7.49
CA GLN A 265 -4.70 -1.74 8.34
C GLN A 265 -5.04 -1.81 9.84
N SER A 266 -6.32 -1.75 10.24
CA SER A 266 -6.67 -1.81 11.66
C SER A 266 -6.43 -3.17 12.30
N LYS A 267 -6.56 -4.25 11.53
CA LYS A 267 -6.45 -5.62 12.06
C LYS A 267 -5.03 -6.17 11.97
N LYS A 268 -4.14 -5.51 11.20
CA LYS A 268 -2.72 -5.85 11.07
C LYS A 268 -2.48 -7.34 10.83
N SER A 269 -3.30 -7.95 9.98
CA SER A 269 -3.23 -9.38 9.66
C SER A 269 -3.91 -9.72 8.34
N TRP A 270 -3.52 -10.83 7.72
CA TRP A 270 -4.13 -11.34 6.49
C TRP A 270 -5.46 -12.04 6.78
N TYR A 271 -6.50 -11.63 6.06
CA TYR A 271 -7.83 -12.22 6.06
C TYR A 271 -8.10 -12.88 4.72
N TYR A 272 -8.53 -14.13 4.75
CA TYR A 272 -9.11 -14.77 3.58
C TYR A 272 -10.56 -14.28 3.41
N VAL A 273 -10.90 -13.74 2.23
CA VAL A 273 -12.24 -13.20 1.97
C VAL A 273 -13.08 -14.06 1.02
N GLY A 274 -12.51 -15.14 0.48
CA GLY A 274 -13.19 -16.08 -0.40
C GLY A 274 -12.52 -16.26 -1.75
N ALA A 275 -13.09 -17.15 -2.55
CA ALA A 275 -12.78 -17.28 -3.97
C ALA A 275 -13.67 -16.29 -4.74
N HIS A 276 -13.06 -15.55 -5.66
CA HIS A 276 -13.74 -14.49 -6.40
C HIS A 276 -13.31 -14.48 -7.86
N ARG A 277 -14.24 -14.23 -8.78
CA ARG A 277 -13.91 -13.78 -10.13
C ARG A 277 -13.68 -12.28 -10.09
N ILE A 278 -12.60 -11.83 -10.72
CA ILE A 278 -12.22 -10.42 -10.74
C ILE A 278 -12.22 -9.95 -12.17
N SER A 279 -13.04 -8.94 -12.45
CA SER A 279 -13.11 -8.32 -13.77
C SER A 279 -12.62 -6.88 -13.68
N VAL A 280 -11.73 -6.51 -14.59
CA VAL A 280 -11.23 -5.13 -14.71
C VAL A 280 -12.32 -4.28 -15.37
N MET A 281 -12.70 -3.19 -14.72
CA MET A 281 -13.68 -2.24 -15.28
C MET A 281 -12.98 -1.14 -16.06
N ASP A 282 -13.57 -0.75 -17.19
CA ASP A 282 -13.10 0.41 -17.96
C ASP A 282 -13.55 1.71 -17.28
N THR A 283 -12.60 2.44 -16.72
CA THR A 283 -12.84 3.70 -16.00
C THR A 283 -12.87 4.92 -16.91
N ARG A 284 -12.65 4.76 -18.23
CA ARG A 284 -12.63 5.89 -19.19
C ARG A 284 -13.94 6.66 -19.22
N ASP A 285 -15.06 5.94 -19.15
CA ASP A 285 -16.40 6.55 -19.22
C ASP A 285 -16.94 6.94 -17.84
N THR A 286 -16.38 6.36 -16.77
CA THR A 286 -16.89 6.54 -15.40
C THR A 286 -15.74 6.75 -14.43
N ARG A 287 -15.22 7.98 -14.37
CA ARG A 287 -14.20 8.37 -13.39
C ARG A 287 -14.80 8.42 -11.98
N ILE A 288 -14.51 7.42 -11.16
CA ILE A 288 -14.97 7.33 -9.78
C ILE A 288 -14.50 8.52 -8.96
N TRP A 289 -13.23 8.94 -9.08
CA TRP A 289 -12.72 10.10 -8.33
C TRP A 289 -13.58 11.37 -8.54
N ALA A 290 -14.00 11.62 -9.78
CA ALA A 290 -14.85 12.75 -10.13
C ALA A 290 -16.26 12.64 -9.52
N ARG A 291 -16.74 11.41 -9.29
CA ARG A 291 -18.07 11.11 -8.72
C ARG A 291 -18.09 11.08 -7.21
N LEU A 292 -16.95 10.91 -6.55
CA LEU A 292 -16.86 10.97 -5.09
C LEU A 292 -17.27 12.34 -4.56
N ASN A 293 -18.00 12.33 -3.45
CA ASN A 293 -18.38 13.55 -2.76
C ASN A 293 -17.15 14.28 -2.22
N ASN A 294 -17.28 15.60 -2.04
CA ASN A 294 -16.21 16.41 -1.45
C ASN A 294 -15.84 15.98 -0.02
N SER A 295 -16.73 15.27 0.69
CA SER A 295 -16.45 14.67 2.00
C SER A 295 -15.57 13.43 1.93
N ASP A 296 -15.67 12.65 0.85
CA ASP A 296 -15.09 11.31 0.75
C ASP A 296 -13.68 11.37 0.14
N ARG A 297 -13.45 12.34 -0.77
CA ARG A 297 -12.14 12.56 -1.40
C ARG A 297 -11.00 12.74 -0.39
N PRO A 298 -11.12 13.56 0.68
CA PRO A 298 -10.06 13.67 1.68
C PRO A 298 -9.82 12.36 2.45
N ILE A 299 -10.85 11.52 2.61
CA ILE A 299 -10.73 10.23 3.29
C ILE A 299 -9.93 9.26 2.43
N VAL A 300 -10.24 9.16 1.13
CA VAL A 300 -9.44 8.38 0.16
C VAL A 300 -7.99 8.86 0.15
N ALA A 301 -7.78 10.18 0.00
CA ALA A 301 -6.43 10.75 -0.09
C ALA A 301 -5.62 10.46 1.19
N ARG A 302 -6.24 10.60 2.37
CA ARG A 302 -5.62 10.23 3.64
C ARG A 302 -5.28 8.75 3.69
N HIS A 303 -6.19 7.88 3.26
CA HIS A 303 -5.98 6.44 3.29
C HIS A 303 -4.78 6.02 2.43
N ILE A 304 -4.66 6.57 1.22
CA ILE A 304 -3.50 6.37 0.34
C ILE A 304 -2.23 6.96 0.97
N ALA A 305 -2.31 8.19 1.51
CA ALA A 305 -1.18 8.86 2.15
C ALA A 305 -0.62 8.07 3.35
N GLU A 306 -1.49 7.57 4.22
CA GLU A 306 -1.13 6.73 5.37
C GLU A 306 -0.53 5.40 4.94
N ARG A 307 -1.12 4.77 3.91
CA ARG A 307 -0.59 3.52 3.35
C ARG A 307 0.84 3.73 2.86
N CYS A 308 1.05 4.76 2.04
CA CYS A 308 2.27 4.98 1.28
C CYS A 308 3.32 5.85 2.01
N ASN A 309 2.99 6.36 3.20
CA ASN A 309 3.78 7.32 3.98
C ASN A 309 4.09 8.62 3.20
N TYR A 310 3.07 9.15 2.52
CA TYR A 310 3.11 10.43 1.81
C TYR A 310 2.36 11.52 2.57
N ASP A 311 2.57 12.77 2.17
CA ASP A 311 1.75 13.88 2.63
C ASP A 311 0.36 13.86 1.98
N GLU A 312 -0.71 13.98 2.79
CA GLU A 312 -2.11 13.95 2.34
C GLU A 312 -2.40 15.01 1.27
N SER A 313 -1.76 16.19 1.34
CA SER A 313 -1.97 17.27 0.37
C SER A 313 -1.32 16.97 -0.98
N GLN A 314 -0.15 16.32 -0.98
CA GLN A 314 0.51 15.86 -2.21
C GLN A 314 -0.31 14.78 -2.91
N VAL A 315 -0.81 13.80 -2.16
CA VAL A 315 -1.69 12.75 -2.72
C VAL A 315 -2.98 13.37 -3.30
N SER A 316 -3.60 14.28 -2.55
CA SER A 316 -4.79 15.00 -3.02
C SER A 316 -4.50 15.79 -4.30
N GLN A 317 -3.34 16.43 -4.39
CA GLN A 317 -2.93 17.15 -5.59
C GLN A 317 -2.77 16.20 -6.78
N ALA A 318 -2.06 15.08 -6.62
CA ALA A 318 -1.83 14.09 -7.68
C ALA A 318 -3.14 13.47 -8.21
N LEU A 319 -4.10 13.18 -7.32
CA LEU A 319 -5.43 12.70 -7.69
C LEU A 319 -6.23 13.76 -8.47
N ASN A 320 -6.12 15.03 -8.08
CA ASN A 320 -6.83 16.13 -8.75
C ASN A 320 -6.19 16.57 -10.07
N SER A 321 -4.87 16.37 -10.25
CA SER A 321 -4.15 16.68 -11.47
C SER A 321 -4.17 15.55 -12.50
N GLU A 322 -4.87 14.45 -12.21
CA GLU A 322 -4.90 13.25 -13.07
C GLU A 322 -3.51 12.64 -13.30
N GLU A 323 -2.60 12.83 -12.35
CA GLU A 323 -1.29 12.16 -12.37
C GLU A 323 -1.45 10.67 -11.99
N LEU A 324 -2.45 10.39 -11.15
CA LEU A 324 -2.84 9.03 -10.80
C LEU A 324 -4.16 8.69 -11.49
N ASP A 325 -4.13 7.60 -12.25
CA ASP A 325 -5.30 6.96 -12.85
C ASP A 325 -5.91 5.97 -11.84
N GLU A 326 -7.23 5.85 -11.87
CA GLU A 326 -7.95 4.86 -11.08
C GLU A 326 -7.93 3.47 -11.73
N VAL A 327 -7.74 2.45 -10.90
CA VAL A 327 -7.99 1.05 -11.23
C VAL A 327 -9.20 0.58 -10.45
N LEU A 328 -10.19 0.05 -11.17
CA LEU A 328 -11.43 -0.45 -10.60
C LEU A 328 -11.60 -1.92 -10.96
N LEU A 329 -11.67 -2.77 -9.95
CA LEU A 329 -11.79 -4.22 -10.10
C LEU A 329 -13.12 -4.66 -9.48
N ALA A 330 -14.05 -5.13 -10.30
CA ALA A 330 -15.29 -5.71 -9.79
C ALA A 330 -15.01 -7.13 -9.25
N VAL A 331 -15.59 -7.43 -8.09
CA VAL A 331 -15.35 -8.66 -7.33
C VAL A 331 -16.66 -9.45 -7.28
N HIS A 332 -16.65 -10.63 -7.88
CA HIS A 332 -17.81 -11.51 -7.96
C HIS A 332 -17.55 -12.76 -7.11
N PRO A 333 -18.32 -12.99 -6.02
CA PRO A 333 -18.08 -14.12 -5.12
C PRO A 333 -18.40 -15.47 -5.76
N GLU A 334 -17.55 -16.46 -5.49
CA GLU A 334 -17.70 -17.86 -5.91
C GLU A 334 -17.77 -18.76 -4.67
N GLU A 335 -18.98 -19.03 -4.19
CA GLU A 335 -19.21 -19.70 -2.91
C GLU A 335 -18.69 -21.15 -2.88
N GLU A 336 -18.83 -21.89 -3.99
CA GLU A 336 -18.46 -23.32 -4.05
C GLU A 336 -16.94 -23.52 -3.94
N GLU A 337 -16.16 -22.72 -4.66
CA GLU A 337 -14.69 -22.76 -4.59
C GLU A 337 -14.16 -22.23 -3.26
N THR A 338 -14.88 -21.29 -2.64
CA THR A 338 -14.59 -20.84 -1.28
C THR A 338 -14.69 -22.00 -0.29
N LYS A 339 -15.74 -22.83 -0.40
CA LYS A 339 -15.92 -24.01 0.46
C LYS A 339 -14.81 -25.04 0.28
N ASP A 340 -14.31 -25.23 -0.94
CA ASP A 340 -13.23 -26.19 -1.22
C ASP A 340 -11.95 -25.83 -0.43
N LEU A 341 -11.44 -24.60 -0.55
CA LEU A 341 -10.24 -24.20 0.21
C LEU A 341 -10.48 -24.27 1.72
N LEU A 342 -11.65 -23.82 2.18
CA LEU A 342 -12.00 -23.85 3.60
C LEU A 342 -12.09 -25.28 4.16
N SER A 343 -12.47 -26.26 3.35
CA SER A 343 -12.54 -27.68 3.74
C SER A 343 -11.16 -28.29 4.01
N ARG A 344 -10.11 -27.75 3.36
CA ARG A 344 -8.71 -28.15 3.57
C ARG A 344 -8.13 -27.59 4.87
N LEU A 345 -8.78 -26.58 5.46
CA LEU A 345 -8.34 -25.99 6.72
C LEU A 345 -8.71 -26.90 7.90
N PRO A 346 -7.80 -27.09 8.88
CA PRO A 346 -8.12 -27.86 10.07
C PRO A 346 -9.31 -27.23 10.79
N GLU A 347 -10.35 -28.03 11.06
CA GLU A 347 -11.54 -27.58 11.77
C GLU A 347 -11.15 -26.93 13.10
N LYS A 348 -11.75 -25.77 13.38
CA LYS A 348 -11.62 -25.13 14.69
C LYS A 348 -12.28 -26.10 15.68
N LYS A 349 -11.49 -26.92 16.37
CA LYS A 349 -11.98 -27.68 17.52
C LYS A 349 -12.61 -26.66 18.45
N LYS A 350 -13.94 -26.70 18.62
CA LYS A 350 -14.64 -25.84 19.57
C LYS A 350 -13.95 -26.07 20.92
N ALA A 351 -13.26 -25.04 21.42
CA ALA A 351 -12.71 -25.08 22.76
C ALA A 351 -13.91 -25.32 23.69
N LYS A 352 -13.87 -26.45 24.41
CA LYS A 352 -14.91 -26.82 25.37
C LYS A 352 -14.79 -25.99 26.63
#